data_AF-A0A1I7U0Y3-F1
#
_entry.id   AF-A0A1I7U0Y3-F1
#
_cell.length_a   1.000
_cell.length_b   1.000
_cell.length_c   1.000
_cell.angle_alpha   90.00
_cell.angle_beta   90.00
_cell.angle_gamma   90.00
#
_symmetry.space_group_name_H-M   'P 1'
#
loop_
_entity.id
_entity.type
_entity.pdbx_description
1 polymer ?
#
loop_
_entity_poly.entity_id
_entity_poly.type
_entity_poly.pdbx_seq_one_letter_code
_entity_poly.pdbx_strand_id
1 'polypeptide(L)'
;MTNLKRKVHVERLELIFNNLEEFNIILNQIKIGPLFKLRLNGPELVFHSNQVPSLQAHFSHLTAYSSLSSVLDAPPEYFAHLEYLFVRLNAVDVEELKTYKNKMQYHRPRHCFYVNEEFDRNNLAIALQPDVSMIDFEDDGNITGRWRPPGSTTHQIEFVISTIGSGRIDFREIRDSRLQIRRNLNL
;
A
#
# COMPACT_ATOMS: atom_id res chain seq x y z
N MET A 1 12.32 14.22 28.72
CA MET A 1 11.22 14.50 27.76
C MET A 1 9.99 14.93 28.55
N THR A 2 9.41 16.09 28.24
CA THR A 2 8.20 16.62 28.90
C THR A 2 6.96 15.91 28.40
N ASN A 3 6.29 15.17 29.28
CA ASN A 3 5.00 14.56 29.00
C ASN A 3 3.94 15.67 28.91
N LEU A 4 3.35 15.89 27.73
CA LEU A 4 2.36 16.97 27.58
C LEU A 4 1.11 16.60 28.36
N LYS A 5 0.63 17.51 29.22
CA LYS A 5 -0.63 17.32 29.97
C LYS A 5 -1.84 17.13 29.05
N ARG A 6 -1.75 17.52 27.77
CA ARG A 6 -2.78 17.34 26.75
C ARG A 6 -2.12 16.85 25.46
N LYS A 7 -2.69 15.81 24.85
CA LYS A 7 -2.26 15.33 23.53
C LYS A 7 -2.56 16.37 22.45
N VAL A 8 -1.66 16.48 21.47
CA VAL A 8 -1.73 17.45 20.37
C VAL A 8 -2.70 16.96 19.30
N HIS A 9 -3.51 17.87 18.76
CA HIS A 9 -4.32 17.60 17.59
C HIS A 9 -3.45 17.74 16.33
N VAL A 10 -3.30 16.66 15.57
CA VAL A 10 -2.49 16.62 14.35
C VAL A 10 -3.28 15.90 13.28
N GLU A 11 -3.43 16.51 12.10
CA GLU A 11 -4.13 15.89 10.96
C GLU A 11 -3.18 15.18 9.99
N ARG A 12 -1.94 15.68 9.90
CA ARG A 12 -0.90 15.22 9.00
C ARG A 12 0.43 15.22 9.74
N LEU A 13 1.11 14.10 9.74
CA LEU A 13 2.43 13.95 10.36
C LEU A 13 3.42 13.43 9.33
N GLU A 14 4.51 14.16 9.17
CA GLU A 14 5.72 13.68 8.53
C GLU A 14 6.79 13.58 9.61
N LEU A 15 7.34 12.38 9.79
CA LEU A 15 8.22 12.07 10.90
C LEU A 15 9.54 11.49 10.41
N ILE A 16 10.64 12.07 10.90
CA ILE A 16 11.95 11.46 10.90
C ILE A 16 12.22 10.98 12.32
N PHE A 17 12.53 9.70 12.48
CA PHE A 17 12.83 9.08 13.77
C PHE A 17 14.08 8.21 13.63
N ASN A 18 14.85 8.07 14.71
CA ASN A 18 16.09 7.28 14.69
C ASN A 18 15.86 5.85 15.18
N ASN A 19 14.84 5.63 16.02
CA ASN A 19 14.49 4.32 16.57
C ASN A 19 13.00 4.23 16.93
N LEU A 20 12.53 3.02 17.24
CA LEU A 20 11.12 2.75 17.55
C LEU A 20 10.63 3.39 18.86
N GLU A 21 11.53 3.65 19.81
CA GLU A 21 11.18 4.29 21.08
C GLU A 21 10.78 5.75 20.83
N GLU A 22 11.62 6.49 20.10
CA GLU A 22 11.35 7.86 19.66
C GLU A 22 10.04 7.94 18.89
N PHE A 23 9.84 7.01 17.94
CA PHE A 23 8.60 6.92 17.17
C PHE A 23 7.36 6.74 18.05
N ASN A 24 7.39 5.79 18.99
CA ASN A 24 6.30 5.54 19.93
C ASN A 24 6.02 6.75 20.83
N ILE A 25 7.07 7.40 21.34
CA ILE A 25 6.94 8.58 22.20
C ILE A 25 6.20 9.70 21.45
N ILE A 26 6.60 9.98 20.20
CA ILE A 26 5.99 11.04 19.39
C ILE A 26 4.52 10.74 19.11
N LEU A 27 4.19 9.52 18.65
CA LEU A 27 2.81 9.14 18.38
C LEU A 27 1.93 9.17 19.63
N ASN A 28 2.48 8.85 20.80
CA ASN A 28 1.72 8.89 22.05
C ASN A 28 1.36 10.32 22.49
N GLN A 29 2.12 11.34 22.05
CA GLN A 29 1.78 12.74 22.28
C GLN A 29 0.65 13.25 21.36
N ILE A 30 0.25 12.48 20.35
CA ILE A 30 -0.78 12.87 19.38
C ILE A 30 -2.13 12.26 19.77
N LYS A 31 -3.19 13.07 19.67
CA LYS A 31 -4.56 12.64 19.93
C LYS A 31 -4.98 11.60 18.87
N ILE A 32 -5.59 10.50 19.31
CA ILE A 32 -6.15 9.47 18.42
C ILE A 32 -7.39 10.01 17.72
N GLY A 33 -7.55 9.71 16.42
CA GLY A 33 -8.69 10.11 15.61
C GLY A 33 -8.42 11.17 14.54
N PRO A 34 -7.85 12.35 14.86
CA PRO A 34 -7.63 13.40 13.87
C PRO A 34 -6.46 13.12 12.92
N LEU A 35 -5.53 12.21 13.27
CA LEU A 35 -4.40 11.91 12.40
C LEU A 35 -4.87 11.09 11.19
N PHE A 36 -4.92 11.72 10.02
CA PHE A 36 -5.38 11.09 8.78
C PHE A 36 -4.23 10.72 7.83
N LYS A 37 -3.08 11.42 7.91
CA LYS A 37 -1.94 11.16 7.03
C LYS A 37 -0.66 10.98 7.82
N LEU A 38 0.05 9.89 7.57
CA LEU A 38 1.32 9.59 8.19
C LEU A 38 2.38 9.27 7.13
N ARG A 39 3.50 9.98 7.18
CA ARG A 39 4.70 9.70 6.41
C ARG A 39 5.87 9.45 7.33
N LEU A 40 6.49 8.29 7.17
CA LEU A 40 7.68 7.87 7.88
C LEU A 40 8.90 8.00 6.98
N ASN A 41 9.82 8.87 7.37
CA ASN A 41 11.11 9.07 6.75
C ASN A 41 12.19 8.66 7.77
N GLY A 42 12.34 7.35 8.00
CA GLY A 42 13.27 6.81 9.01
C GLY A 42 14.51 6.14 8.42
N PRO A 43 15.40 5.59 9.27
CA PRO A 43 16.43 4.65 8.86
C PRO A 43 15.80 3.37 8.28
N GLU A 44 16.61 2.58 7.59
CA GLU A 44 16.24 1.22 7.21
C GLU A 44 16.03 0.38 8.46
N LEU A 45 14.77 0.16 8.80
CA LEU A 45 14.37 -0.54 10.02
C LEU A 45 13.17 -1.43 9.72
N VAL A 46 13.24 -2.68 10.15
CA VAL A 46 12.15 -3.65 10.08
C VAL A 46 11.49 -3.72 11.46
N PHE A 47 10.18 -3.54 11.52
CA PHE A 47 9.43 -3.61 12.77
C PHE A 47 8.03 -4.18 12.56
N HIS A 48 7.55 -4.91 13.56
CA HIS A 48 6.19 -5.44 13.58
C HIS A 48 5.23 -4.39 14.14
N SER A 49 3.96 -4.44 13.71
CA SER A 49 2.92 -3.53 14.18
C SER A 49 2.72 -3.55 15.71
N ASN A 50 2.89 -4.71 16.35
CA ASN A 50 2.78 -4.88 17.80
C ASN A 50 3.91 -4.21 18.60
N GLN A 51 5.04 -3.90 17.97
CA GLN A 51 6.15 -3.15 18.60
C GLN A 51 5.87 -1.64 18.65
N VAL A 52 4.84 -1.17 17.95
CA VAL A 52 4.42 0.23 17.94
C VAL A 52 2.92 0.34 18.26
N PRO A 53 2.49 0.10 19.52
CA PRO A 53 1.08 0.13 19.90
C PRO A 53 0.40 1.47 19.62
N SER A 54 1.17 2.57 19.69
CA SER A 54 0.66 3.90 19.37
C SER A 54 0.30 4.03 17.89
N LEU A 55 1.07 3.41 17.00
CA LEU A 55 0.75 3.36 15.57
C LEU A 55 -0.54 2.57 15.33
N GLN A 56 -0.67 1.41 15.96
CA GLN A 56 -1.89 0.59 15.86
C GLN A 56 -3.15 1.36 16.27
N ALA A 57 -3.07 2.17 17.33
CA ALA A 57 -4.18 2.99 17.80
C ALA A 57 -4.57 4.11 16.81
N HIS A 58 -3.62 4.66 16.05
CA HIS A 58 -3.89 5.66 15.02
C HIS A 58 -4.30 5.05 13.68
N PHE A 59 -3.92 3.80 13.42
CA PHE A 59 -3.92 3.22 12.07
C PHE A 59 -5.30 3.16 11.42
N SER A 60 -6.33 2.83 12.18
CA SER A 60 -7.73 2.76 11.71
C SER A 60 -8.30 4.13 11.28
N HIS A 61 -7.66 5.22 11.69
CA HIS A 61 -8.05 6.59 11.35
C HIS A 61 -7.27 7.16 10.16
N LEU A 62 -6.19 6.49 9.75
CA LEU A 62 -5.41 6.93 8.60
C LEU A 62 -6.20 6.73 7.30
N THR A 63 -6.04 7.68 6.39
CA THR A 63 -6.44 7.58 4.99
C THR A 63 -5.22 7.53 4.07
N ALA A 64 -4.04 7.93 4.55
CA ALA A 64 -2.78 7.82 3.81
C ALA A 64 -1.62 7.40 4.72
N TYR A 65 -0.85 6.40 4.26
CA TYR A 65 0.37 5.93 4.92
C TYR A 65 1.51 5.79 3.91
N SER A 66 2.70 6.28 4.28
CA SER A 66 3.91 6.07 3.47
C SER A 66 5.13 5.82 4.33
N SER A 67 5.92 4.82 3.94
CA SER A 67 7.20 4.45 4.56
C SER A 67 8.07 3.77 3.49
N LEU A 68 9.09 4.47 2.99
CA LEU A 68 9.98 3.94 1.95
C LEU A 68 11.19 3.23 2.55
N SER A 69 11.78 3.80 3.60
CA SER A 69 13.00 3.26 4.22
C SER A 69 12.69 2.16 5.22
N SER A 70 11.58 2.27 5.96
CA SER A 70 11.24 1.33 7.02
C SER A 70 10.21 0.30 6.55
N VAL A 71 10.42 -0.95 6.96
CA VAL A 71 9.56 -2.09 6.67
C VAL A 71 8.62 -2.28 7.86
N LEU A 72 7.33 -2.09 7.63
CA LEU A 72 6.31 -2.49 8.60
C LEU A 72 5.93 -3.94 8.28
N ASP A 73 6.39 -4.86 9.12
CA ASP A 73 6.04 -6.27 9.01
C ASP A 73 4.60 -6.48 9.52
N ALA A 74 3.67 -6.39 8.57
CA ALA A 74 2.26 -6.59 8.78
C ALA A 74 1.63 -7.14 7.49
N PRO A 75 0.60 -8.00 7.60
CA PRO A 75 -0.13 -8.49 6.44
C PRO A 75 -0.71 -7.34 5.60
N PRO A 76 -0.73 -7.43 4.26
CA PRO A 76 -1.25 -6.38 3.39
C PRO A 76 -2.69 -5.93 3.71
N GLU A 77 -3.52 -6.84 4.24
CA GLU A 77 -4.90 -6.53 4.68
C GLU A 77 -5.01 -5.43 5.74
N TYR A 78 -3.95 -5.24 6.53
CA TYR A 78 -3.88 -4.19 7.54
C TYR A 78 -4.02 -2.79 6.90
N PHE A 79 -3.69 -2.68 5.62
CA PHE A 79 -3.66 -1.44 4.85
C PHE A 79 -4.88 -1.26 3.92
N ALA A 80 -5.83 -2.19 3.92
CA ALA A 80 -6.91 -2.25 2.92
C ALA A 80 -7.89 -1.06 2.93
N HIS A 81 -7.99 -0.36 4.07
CA HIS A 81 -8.83 0.84 4.24
C HIS A 81 -8.16 2.14 3.81
N LEU A 82 -6.85 2.13 3.56
CA LEU A 82 -6.14 3.34 3.16
C LEU A 82 -6.54 3.74 1.74
N GLU A 83 -6.58 5.04 1.46
CA GLU A 83 -6.76 5.57 0.10
C GLU A 83 -5.42 5.69 -0.64
N TYR A 84 -4.33 5.90 0.12
CA TYR A 84 -2.97 6.04 -0.40
C TYR A 84 -2.01 5.23 0.45
N LEU A 85 -1.26 4.35 -0.20
CA LEU A 85 -0.28 3.51 0.46
C LEU A 85 1.01 3.43 -0.35
N PHE A 86 2.13 3.67 0.33
CA PHE A 86 3.47 3.45 -0.23
C PHE A 86 4.35 2.84 0.85
N VAL A 87 4.49 1.51 0.86
CA VAL A 87 5.16 0.80 1.97
C VAL A 87 6.10 -0.28 1.46
N ARG A 88 7.18 -0.50 2.20
CA ARG A 88 8.04 -1.68 2.05
C ARG A 88 7.56 -2.80 2.96
N LEU A 89 7.38 -4.01 2.41
CA LEU A 89 7.00 -5.24 3.11
C LEU A 89 8.14 -6.26 3.01
N ASN A 90 8.32 -7.08 4.03
CA ASN A 90 9.43 -8.04 4.06
C ASN A 90 9.11 -9.28 3.21
N ALA A 91 7.93 -9.84 3.41
CA ALA A 91 7.42 -11.00 2.70
C ALA A 91 5.94 -10.78 2.41
N VAL A 92 5.46 -11.31 1.28
CA VAL A 92 4.04 -11.33 0.96
C VAL A 92 3.73 -12.64 0.27
N ASP A 93 2.85 -13.45 0.84
CA ASP A 93 2.46 -14.70 0.19
C ASP A 93 1.24 -14.54 -0.76
N VAL A 94 0.97 -15.60 -1.52
CA VAL A 94 -0.13 -15.68 -2.50
C VAL A 94 -1.51 -15.51 -1.86
N GLU A 95 -1.73 -16.09 -0.68
CA GLU A 95 -3.01 -16.05 0.01
C GLU A 95 -3.25 -14.68 0.68
N GLU A 96 -2.20 -14.04 1.16
CA GLU A 96 -2.23 -12.67 1.65
C GLU A 96 -2.63 -11.68 0.54
N LEU A 97 -2.08 -11.83 -0.66
CA LEU A 97 -2.45 -11.00 -1.82
C LEU A 97 -3.89 -11.21 -2.25
N LYS A 98 -4.37 -12.46 -2.29
CA LYS A 98 -5.77 -12.78 -2.57
C LYS A 98 -6.70 -12.11 -1.56
N THR A 99 -6.38 -12.26 -0.27
CA THR A 99 -7.16 -11.69 0.84
C THR A 99 -7.19 -10.18 0.75
N TYR A 100 -6.03 -9.57 0.50
CA TYR A 100 -5.89 -8.14 0.35
C TYR A 100 -6.66 -7.59 -0.85
N LYS A 101 -6.54 -8.21 -2.03
CA LYS A 101 -7.33 -7.88 -3.23
C LYS A 101 -8.82 -7.81 -2.89
N ASN A 102 -9.36 -8.80 -2.16
CA ASN A 102 -10.77 -8.86 -1.82
C ASN A 102 -11.23 -7.81 -0.80
N LYS A 103 -10.31 -7.28 0.02
CA LYS A 103 -10.59 -6.30 1.08
C LYS A 103 -10.32 -4.85 0.68
N MET A 104 -9.55 -4.61 -0.38
CA MET A 104 -9.24 -3.26 -0.85
C MET A 104 -10.50 -2.43 -1.09
N GLN A 105 -10.52 -1.21 -0.58
CA GLN A 105 -11.57 -0.25 -0.91
C GLN A 105 -11.30 0.42 -2.26
N TYR A 106 -12.21 0.26 -3.21
CA TYR A 106 -11.99 0.57 -4.63
C TYR A 106 -12.29 2.03 -5.02
N HIS A 107 -12.17 2.99 -4.11
CA HIS A 107 -12.72 4.31 -4.32
C HIS A 107 -11.71 5.41 -4.65
N ARG A 108 -10.39 5.24 -4.44
CA ARG A 108 -9.35 6.29 -4.60
C ARG A 108 -7.92 5.73 -4.80
N PRO A 109 -6.95 6.55 -5.28
CA PRO A 109 -5.95 6.10 -6.22
C PRO A 109 -4.61 5.80 -5.55
N ARG A 110 -4.24 4.52 -5.61
CA ARG A 110 -2.86 3.99 -5.64
C ARG A 110 -2.36 3.38 -4.34
N HIS A 111 -2.20 2.07 -4.38
CA HIS A 111 -1.52 1.28 -3.35
C HIS A 111 -0.25 0.68 -3.95
N CYS A 112 0.90 1.10 -3.45
CA CYS A 112 2.19 0.63 -3.91
C CYS A 112 2.92 -0.10 -2.78
N PHE A 113 3.33 -1.32 -3.10
CA PHE A 113 4.09 -2.21 -2.24
C PHE A 113 5.48 -2.43 -2.85
N TYR A 114 6.49 -2.26 -2.02
CA TYR A 114 7.85 -2.71 -2.32
C TYR A 114 8.08 -3.95 -1.48
N VAL A 115 8.37 -5.09 -2.08
CA VAL A 115 8.55 -6.34 -1.35
C VAL A 115 10.00 -6.79 -1.46
N ASN A 116 10.56 -7.21 -0.33
CA ASN A 116 11.96 -7.61 -0.21
C ASN A 116 12.23 -9.08 -0.51
N GLU A 117 11.41 -9.70 -1.35
CA GLU A 117 11.55 -11.10 -1.71
C GLU A 117 11.39 -11.30 -3.21
N GLU A 118 12.07 -12.32 -3.72
CA GLU A 118 11.84 -12.81 -5.07
C GLU A 118 10.52 -13.58 -5.11
N PHE A 119 9.69 -13.25 -6.09
CA PHE A 119 8.43 -13.94 -6.29
C PHE A 119 8.48 -14.85 -7.50
N ASP A 120 7.84 -16.00 -7.37
CA ASP A 120 7.44 -16.76 -8.54
C ASP A 120 6.34 -15.99 -9.30
N ARG A 121 6.66 -15.65 -10.55
CA ARG A 121 5.80 -14.89 -11.46
C ARG A 121 4.44 -15.55 -11.68
N ASN A 122 4.39 -16.87 -11.81
CA ASN A 122 3.16 -17.61 -12.08
C ASN A 122 2.26 -17.64 -10.84
N ASN A 123 2.86 -17.80 -9.67
CA ASN A 123 2.13 -17.78 -8.39
C ASN A 123 1.44 -16.44 -8.14
N LEU A 124 2.12 -15.32 -8.43
CA LEU A 124 1.51 -13.99 -8.33
C LEU A 124 0.38 -13.76 -9.33
N ALA A 125 0.55 -14.19 -10.59
CA ALA A 125 -0.51 -14.09 -11.59
C ALA A 125 -1.76 -14.89 -11.16
N ILE A 126 -1.58 -16.09 -10.60
CA ILE A 126 -2.67 -16.92 -10.07
C ILE A 126 -3.34 -16.25 -8.86
N ALA A 127 -2.56 -15.63 -7.96
CA ALA A 127 -3.07 -14.93 -6.77
C ALA A 127 -4.02 -13.79 -7.15
N LEU A 128 -3.59 -13.00 -8.13
CA LEU A 128 -4.25 -11.76 -8.52
C LEU A 128 -5.44 -12.01 -9.44
N GLN A 129 -5.57 -13.19 -10.04
CA GLN A 129 -6.63 -13.56 -10.98
C GLN A 129 -6.98 -12.41 -11.96
N PRO A 130 -6.00 -11.88 -12.71
CA PRO A 130 -6.27 -10.92 -13.77
C PRO A 130 -7.24 -11.49 -14.79
N ASP A 131 -7.94 -10.62 -15.51
CA ASP A 131 -8.58 -11.00 -16.76
C ASP A 131 -7.47 -11.49 -17.71
N VAL A 132 -7.51 -12.76 -18.10
CA VAL A 132 -6.42 -13.43 -18.84
C VAL A 132 -6.13 -12.73 -20.16
N SER A 133 -7.12 -12.02 -20.73
CA SER A 133 -6.98 -11.20 -21.94
C SER A 133 -6.23 -9.88 -21.72
N MET A 134 -5.86 -9.55 -20.48
CA MET A 134 -5.27 -8.29 -20.06
C MET A 134 -4.00 -8.47 -19.22
N ILE A 135 -3.27 -9.57 -19.47
CA ILE A 135 -1.92 -9.81 -18.92
C ILE A 135 -0.92 -9.48 -20.02
N ASP A 136 -0.11 -8.45 -19.79
CA ASP A 136 0.97 -8.03 -20.68
C ASP A 136 2.31 -8.37 -20.00
N PHE A 137 3.15 -9.14 -20.69
CA PHE A 137 4.55 -9.36 -20.31
C PHE A 137 5.38 -8.31 -21.03
N GLU A 138 5.97 -7.39 -20.26
CA GLU A 138 6.74 -6.30 -20.81
C GLU A 138 8.18 -6.76 -21.10
N ASP A 139 8.83 -6.16 -22.11
CA ASP A 139 10.22 -6.49 -22.51
C ASP A 139 11.24 -6.23 -21.39
N ASP A 140 10.88 -5.40 -20.40
CA ASP A 140 11.69 -5.10 -19.22
C ASP A 140 11.52 -6.14 -18.09
N GLY A 141 10.75 -7.21 -18.32
CA GLY A 141 10.51 -8.28 -17.36
C GLY A 141 9.44 -7.94 -16.31
N ASN A 142 8.72 -6.83 -16.46
CA ASN A 142 7.54 -6.52 -15.66
C ASN A 142 6.33 -7.34 -16.13
N ILE A 143 5.40 -7.58 -15.21
CA ILE A 143 4.08 -8.15 -15.51
C ILE A 143 3.05 -7.08 -15.21
N THR A 144 2.34 -6.64 -16.25
CA THR A 144 1.17 -5.79 -16.10
C THR A 144 -0.08 -6.66 -16.21
N GLY A 145 -0.99 -6.54 -15.25
CA GLY A 145 -2.27 -7.22 -15.31
C GLY A 145 -3.41 -6.29 -14.91
N ARG A 146 -4.62 -6.62 -15.35
CA ARG A 146 -5.82 -5.86 -14.97
C ARG A 146 -6.92 -6.80 -14.50
N TRP A 147 -7.67 -6.37 -13.49
CA TRP A 147 -8.92 -7.04 -13.12
C TRP A 147 -10.05 -6.04 -12.92
N ARG A 148 -11.29 -6.52 -13.05
CA ARG A 148 -12.50 -5.75 -12.72
C ARG A 148 -13.01 -6.15 -11.35
N PRO A 149 -13.25 -5.20 -10.42
CA PRO A 149 -13.97 -5.50 -9.20
C PRO A 149 -15.35 -6.11 -9.51
N PRO A 150 -15.84 -7.08 -8.72
CA PRO A 150 -17.16 -7.67 -8.93
C PRO A 150 -18.26 -6.60 -9.02
N GLY A 151 -19.10 -6.69 -10.05
CA GLY A 151 -20.21 -5.75 -10.27
C GLY A 151 -19.81 -4.40 -10.87
N SER A 152 -18.53 -4.16 -11.18
CA SER A 152 -18.08 -2.92 -11.81
C SER A 152 -17.92 -3.05 -13.32
N THR A 153 -18.54 -2.13 -14.06
CA THR A 153 -18.44 -2.03 -15.53
C THR A 153 -17.44 -0.97 -16.00
N THR A 154 -17.08 -0.02 -15.14
CA THR A 154 -16.27 1.17 -15.49
C THR A 154 -14.99 1.31 -14.68
N HIS A 155 -14.77 0.43 -13.71
CA HIS A 155 -13.58 0.44 -12.86
C HIS A 155 -12.74 -0.80 -13.14
N GLN A 156 -11.45 -0.56 -13.37
CA GLN A 156 -10.44 -1.60 -13.48
C GLN A 156 -9.35 -1.29 -12.48
N ILE A 157 -8.70 -2.33 -11.99
CA ILE A 157 -7.50 -2.22 -11.16
C ILE A 157 -6.39 -2.79 -12.00
N GLU A 158 -5.46 -1.93 -12.38
CA GLU A 158 -4.20 -2.32 -12.98
C GLU A 158 -3.22 -2.63 -11.87
N PHE A 159 -2.48 -3.70 -12.02
CA PHE A 159 -1.33 -4.00 -11.21
C PHE A 159 -0.09 -4.12 -12.09
N VAL A 160 1.04 -3.65 -11.57
CA VAL A 160 2.35 -3.84 -12.18
C VAL A 160 3.24 -4.54 -11.17
N ILE A 161 3.75 -5.72 -11.55
CA ILE A 161 4.76 -6.46 -10.80
C ILE A 161 6.10 -6.24 -11.50
N SER A 162 7.03 -5.55 -10.82
CA SER A 162 8.40 -5.42 -11.29
C SER A 162 9.30 -6.45 -10.63
N THR A 163 10.12 -7.13 -11.43
CA THR A 163 11.02 -8.21 -10.97
C THR A 163 12.50 -7.82 -11.01
N ILE A 164 12.83 -6.57 -11.37
CA ILE A 164 14.20 -6.06 -11.32
C ILE A 164 14.52 -5.60 -9.89
N GLY A 165 15.34 -6.36 -9.16
CA GLY A 165 15.74 -6.05 -7.77
C GLY A 165 14.74 -6.55 -6.72
N SER A 166 14.56 -5.81 -5.62
CA SER A 166 13.45 -6.05 -4.68
C SER A 166 12.12 -5.90 -5.43
N GLY A 167 11.28 -6.93 -5.45
CA GLY A 167 10.03 -6.92 -6.20
C GLY A 167 9.14 -5.73 -5.86
N ARG A 168 8.45 -5.15 -6.85
CA ARG A 168 7.48 -4.05 -6.62
C ARG A 168 6.11 -4.43 -7.15
N ILE A 169 5.07 -4.21 -6.37
CA ILE A 169 3.67 -4.39 -6.76
C ILE A 169 2.96 -3.04 -6.65
N ASP A 170 2.58 -2.44 -7.77
CA ASP A 170 1.79 -1.18 -7.80
C ASP A 170 0.37 -1.50 -8.23
N PHE A 171 -0.63 -1.22 -7.39
CA PHE A 171 -2.05 -1.28 -7.73
C PHE A 171 -2.58 0.11 -7.99
N ARG A 172 -3.21 0.29 -9.14
CA ARG A 172 -3.77 1.54 -9.60
C ARG A 172 -5.20 1.35 -10.07
N GLU A 173 -6.11 2.10 -9.47
CA GLU A 173 -7.47 2.23 -9.99
C GLU A 173 -7.44 3.01 -11.33
N ILE A 174 -8.06 2.42 -12.34
CA ILE A 174 -8.33 3.02 -13.64
C ILE A 174 -9.85 3.16 -13.78
N ARG A 175 -10.32 4.40 -13.90
CA ARG A 175 -11.70 4.70 -14.26
C ARG A 175 -11.79 4.94 -15.75
N ASP A 176 -12.84 4.40 -16.36
CA ASP A 176 -13.12 4.58 -17.78
C ASP A 176 -13.62 6.00 -18.12
N SER A 177 -12.68 6.94 -18.13
CA SER A 177 -12.70 8.09 -19.03
C SER A 177 -11.66 7.95 -20.16
N ARG A 178 -10.78 6.93 -20.09
CA ARG A 178 -9.67 6.71 -21.03
C ARG A 178 -9.95 5.65 -22.11
N LEU A 179 -10.86 4.69 -21.91
CA LEU A 179 -11.24 3.75 -22.99
C LEU A 179 -11.97 4.43 -24.15
N GLN A 180 -12.55 5.62 -23.97
CA GLN A 180 -13.10 6.42 -25.07
C GLN A 180 -12.02 7.01 -25.98
N ILE A 181 -10.83 7.32 -25.47
CA ILE A 181 -9.78 8.01 -26.24
C ILE A 181 -9.08 7.03 -27.21
N ARG A 182 -8.91 5.75 -26.83
CA ARG A 182 -8.35 4.73 -27.74
C ARG A 182 -9.29 4.29 -28.86
N ARG A 183 -10.62 4.47 -28.71
CA ARG A 183 -11.56 4.29 -29.83
C ARG A 183 -11.57 5.45 -30.83
N ASN A 184 -11.14 6.65 -30.41
CA ASN A 184 -11.10 7.83 -31.27
C ASN A 184 -9.75 8.04 -31.99
N LEU A 185 -8.76 7.17 -31.77
CA LEU A 185 -7.44 7.23 -32.42
C LEU A 185 -7.20 6.07 -33.41
N ASN A 186 -8.21 5.22 -33.65
CA ASN A 186 -8.24 4.30 -34.78
C ASN A 186 -9.27 4.78 -35.82
N LEU A 187 -9.03 5.98 -36.35
CA LEU A 187 -9.52 6.46 -37.65
C LEU A 187 -8.33 6.74 -38.55
#